data_AF-A0A9D7SCI4-F1
#
_entry.id   AF-A0A9D7SCI4-F1
#
_cell.length_a   1.000
_cell.length_b   1.000
_cell.length_c   1.000
_cell.angle_alpha   90.00
_cell.angle_beta   90.00
_cell.angle_gamma   90.00
#
_symmetry.space_group_name_H-M   'P 1'
#
loop_
_entity.id
_entity.type
_entity.pdbx_description
1 polymer ?
#
loop_
_entity_poly.entity_id
_entity_poly.type
_entity_poly.pdbx_seq_one_letter_code
_entity_poly.pdbx_strand_id
1 'polypeptide(L)'
;MNNNSTAINLRKINQIIGDRYLNNTLIPNTIQIKLIDQVIDQYAKYLKKDNFTYSPNNHEAYMQIFRLWRLAEHKYLEWPYEKNDHLHSYLLDLINYQATESMILKIIQRADSLDAHGEHSIAIQYISILNRIYQNKNIEDELNFAPRRPKRSLSDSNRWCKEYIIPALRRYKYID
;
A
#
# COMPACT_ATOMS: atom_id res chain seq x y z
N MET A 1 33.09 15.91 -27.99
CA MET A 1 32.97 15.90 -26.51
C MET A 1 31.98 14.80 -26.13
N ASN A 2 32.45 13.67 -25.59
CA ASN A 2 31.58 12.62 -25.04
C ASN A 2 31.05 13.10 -23.69
N ASN A 3 29.90 13.78 -23.70
CA ASN A 3 29.11 13.94 -22.48
C ASN A 3 28.50 12.57 -22.15
N ASN A 4 29.24 11.77 -21.37
CA ASN A 4 28.65 10.66 -20.63
C ASN A 4 27.72 11.27 -19.57
N SER A 5 26.50 11.64 -19.99
CA SER A 5 25.43 11.97 -19.07
C SER A 5 25.19 10.73 -18.22
N THR A 6 25.55 10.80 -16.94
CA THR A 6 25.29 9.71 -16.00
C THR A 6 23.78 9.62 -15.85
N ALA A 7 23.16 8.68 -16.55
CA ALA A 7 21.73 8.42 -16.44
C ALA A 7 21.45 7.80 -15.06
N ILE A 8 21.00 8.63 -14.12
CA ILE A 8 20.55 8.16 -12.81
C ILE A 8 19.25 7.38 -13.01
N ASN A 9 19.34 6.06 -12.87
CA ASN A 9 18.19 5.17 -12.97
C ASN A 9 17.45 5.15 -11.62
N LEU A 10 16.60 6.16 -11.36
CA LEU A 10 15.81 6.29 -10.13
C LEU A 10 15.06 4.99 -9.76
N ARG A 11 14.60 4.26 -10.78
CA ARG A 11 14.01 2.93 -10.63
C ARG A 11 14.89 1.93 -9.88
N LYS A 12 16.17 1.84 -10.24
CA LYS A 12 17.11 0.91 -9.60
C LYS A 12 17.43 1.36 -8.18
N ILE A 13 17.54 2.67 -7.96
CA ILE A 13 17.79 3.24 -6.63
C ILE A 13 16.63 2.93 -5.68
N ASN A 14 15.39 3.25 -6.07
CA ASN A 14 14.21 2.98 -5.24
C ASN A 14 14.02 1.48 -4.98
N GLN A 15 14.35 0.64 -5.97
CA GLN A 15 14.37 -0.79 -5.80
C GLN A 15 15.39 -1.25 -4.75
N ILE A 16 16.64 -0.79 -4.82
CA ILE A 16 17.68 -1.13 -3.83
C ILE A 16 17.27 -0.65 -2.43
N ILE A 17 16.69 0.53 -2.32
CA ILE A 17 16.21 1.09 -1.05
C ILE A 17 15.11 0.20 -0.45
N GLY A 18 14.10 -0.17 -1.24
CA GLY A 18 13.03 -1.07 -0.82
C GLY A 18 13.55 -2.46 -0.42
N ASP A 19 14.44 -3.05 -1.22
CA ASP A 19 15.04 -4.36 -0.96
C ASP A 19 15.86 -4.34 0.34
N ARG A 20 16.62 -3.27 0.60
CA ARG A 20 17.39 -3.15 1.85
C ARG A 20 16.51 -3.03 3.08
N TYR A 21 15.40 -2.28 2.97
CA TYR A 21 14.42 -2.18 4.05
C TYR A 21 13.78 -3.54 4.37
N LEU A 22 13.34 -4.28 3.34
CA LEU A 22 12.75 -5.61 3.52
C LEU A 22 13.69 -6.61 4.18
N ASN A 23 14.99 -6.52 3.88
CA ASN A 23 16.01 -7.39 4.47
C ASN A 23 16.59 -6.84 5.79
N ASN A 24 15.97 -5.82 6.40
CA ASN A 24 16.42 -5.17 7.63
C ASN A 24 17.87 -4.65 7.59
N THR A 25 18.39 -4.37 6.39
CA THR A 25 19.74 -3.81 6.17
C THR A 25 19.72 -2.28 6.00
N LEU A 26 18.52 -1.69 6.00
CA LEU A 26 18.29 -0.25 6.05
C LEU A 26 17.17 0.04 7.04
N ILE A 27 17.50 0.75 8.11
CA ILE A 27 16.53 1.33 9.04
C ILE A 27 16.59 2.85 8.83
N PRO A 28 15.65 3.44 8.10
CA PRO A 28 15.69 4.87 7.79
C PRO A 28 15.47 5.70 9.06
N ASN A 29 16.28 6.74 9.23
CA ASN A 29 16.05 7.73 10.27
C ASN A 29 14.94 8.73 9.87
N THR A 30 14.56 9.60 10.79
CA THR A 30 13.47 10.58 10.59
C THR A 30 13.68 11.49 9.37
N ILE A 31 14.93 11.88 9.06
CA ILE A 31 15.24 12.73 7.90
C ILE A 31 15.02 11.93 6.61
N GLN A 32 15.49 10.69 6.57
CA GLN A 32 15.34 9.80 5.42
C GLN A 32 13.86 9.46 5.16
N ILE A 33 13.06 9.23 6.21
CA ILE A 33 11.60 9.06 6.07
C ILE A 33 10.97 10.30 5.45
N LYS A 34 11.31 11.51 5.91
CA LYS A 34 10.78 12.75 5.31
C LYS A 34 11.13 12.89 3.83
N LEU A 35 12.34 12.50 3.43
CA LEU A 35 12.74 12.52 2.02
C LEU A 35 11.95 11.49 1.19
N ILE A 36 11.74 10.28 1.72
CA ILE A 36 10.91 9.26 1.09
C ILE A 36 9.48 9.78 0.93
N ASP A 37 8.93 10.44 1.95
CA ASP A 37 7.59 11.02 1.90
C ASP A 37 7.44 12.07 0.80
N GLN A 38 8.44 12.95 0.65
CA GLN A 38 8.47 13.94 -0.43
C GLN A 38 8.51 13.30 -1.82
N VAL A 39 9.29 12.22 -1.98
CA VAL A 39 9.37 11.46 -3.24
C VAL A 39 8.03 10.79 -3.55
N ILE A 40 7.37 10.18 -2.56
CA ILE A 40 6.03 9.60 -2.72
C ILE A 40 5.01 10.68 -3.09
N ASP A 41 5.03 11.83 -2.42
CA ASP A 41 4.12 12.94 -2.71
C ASP A 41 4.31 13.48 -4.14
N GLN A 42 5.55 13.51 -4.63
CA GLN A 42 5.84 13.88 -6.01
C GLN A 42 5.23 12.89 -7.01
N TYR A 43 5.39 11.57 -6.78
CA TYR A 43 4.78 10.55 -7.63
C TYR A 43 3.25 10.57 -7.56
N ALA A 44 2.67 10.77 -6.37
CA ALA A 44 1.24 10.93 -6.20
C ALA A 44 0.69 12.13 -6.98
N LYS A 45 1.42 13.26 -6.99
CA LYS A 45 1.06 14.43 -7.80
C LYS A 45 1.07 14.13 -9.30
N TYR A 46 1.99 13.30 -9.78
CA TYR A 46 1.98 12.87 -11.18
C TYR A 46 0.76 12.02 -11.49
N LEU A 47 0.46 11.01 -10.65
CA LEU A 47 -0.73 10.17 -10.81
C LEU A 47 -2.05 10.97 -10.80
N LYS A 48 -2.12 12.06 -10.03
CA LYS A 48 -3.32 12.93 -9.99
C LYS A 48 -3.53 13.74 -11.27
N LYS A 49 -2.45 14.09 -11.98
CA LYS A 49 -2.51 14.96 -13.17
C LYS A 49 -2.78 14.18 -14.45
N ASP A 50 -2.36 12.93 -14.47
CA ASP A 50 -2.50 12.12 -15.66
C ASP A 50 -3.90 11.48 -15.69
N ASN A 51 -4.73 11.89 -16.67
CA ASN A 51 -6.03 11.26 -16.92
C ASN A 51 -5.80 9.86 -17.50
N PHE A 52 -6.07 8.81 -16.73
CA PHE A 52 -5.78 7.44 -17.16
C PHE A 52 -7.01 6.58 -17.40
N THR A 53 -7.01 5.92 -18.55
CA THR A 53 -7.95 4.87 -18.97
C THR A 53 -7.33 3.47 -19.03
N TYR A 54 -6.00 3.27 -18.87
CA TYR A 54 -5.38 1.94 -19.03
C TYR A 54 -4.16 1.62 -18.15
N SER A 55 -4.19 0.38 -17.61
CA SER A 55 -3.18 -0.48 -16.95
C SER A 55 -2.14 0.16 -15.98
N PRO A 56 -2.26 -0.10 -14.65
CA PRO A 56 -1.32 0.38 -13.63
C PRO A 56 0.15 -0.02 -13.87
N ASN A 57 0.39 -1.16 -14.53
CA ASN A 57 1.72 -1.76 -14.66
C ASN A 57 2.67 -1.02 -15.63
N ASN A 58 2.13 -0.13 -16.47
CA ASN A 58 2.93 0.66 -17.41
C ASN A 58 3.24 2.07 -16.89
N HIS A 59 2.75 2.41 -15.69
CA HIS A 59 2.90 3.74 -15.14
C HIS A 59 4.09 3.82 -14.19
N GLU A 60 5.15 4.54 -14.59
CA GLU A 60 6.38 4.58 -13.77
C GLU A 60 6.15 5.19 -12.38
N ALA A 61 5.39 6.30 -12.25
CA ALA A 61 5.08 6.86 -10.92
C ALA A 61 4.38 5.86 -9.97
N TYR A 62 3.35 5.15 -10.45
CA TYR A 62 2.70 4.05 -9.71
C TYR A 62 3.74 2.98 -9.31
N MET A 63 4.59 2.58 -10.25
CA MET A 63 5.61 1.55 -10.02
C MET A 63 6.69 2.00 -9.03
N GLN A 64 6.97 3.31 -8.93
CA GLN A 64 7.88 3.85 -7.92
C GLN A 64 7.24 3.87 -6.52
N ILE A 65 5.97 4.28 -6.42
CA ILE A 65 5.19 4.15 -5.17
C ILE A 65 5.15 2.69 -4.72
N PHE A 66 4.89 1.77 -5.65
CA PHE A 66 4.89 0.33 -5.38
C PHE A 66 6.22 -0.14 -4.76
N ARG A 67 7.37 0.29 -5.30
CA ARG A 67 8.71 -0.12 -4.81
C ARG A 67 9.03 0.40 -3.42
N LEU A 68 8.50 1.58 -3.09
CA LEU A 68 8.74 2.24 -1.81
C LEU A 68 7.61 1.99 -0.79
N TRP A 69 6.62 1.16 -1.13
CA TRP A 69 5.40 0.95 -0.35
C TRP A 69 5.64 0.72 1.15
N ARG A 70 6.52 -0.22 1.50
CA ARG A 70 6.79 -0.60 2.89
C ARG A 70 7.45 0.50 3.72
N LEU A 71 8.15 1.43 3.07
CA LEU A 71 8.80 2.56 3.72
C LEU A 71 7.84 3.74 3.98
N ALA A 72 6.72 3.79 3.27
CA ALA A 72 5.75 4.86 3.33
C ALA A 72 4.37 4.38 3.84
N GLU A 73 4.32 3.25 4.54
CA GLU A 73 3.09 2.63 5.06
C GLU A 73 2.20 3.63 5.82
N HIS A 74 2.82 4.53 6.59
CA HIS A 74 2.11 5.56 7.36
C HIS A 74 1.30 6.53 6.51
N LYS A 75 1.71 6.79 5.25
CA LYS A 75 0.98 7.68 4.35
C LYS A 75 -0.29 7.06 3.78
N TYR A 76 -0.29 5.73 3.65
CA TYR A 76 -1.38 5.04 2.97
C TYR A 76 -2.55 4.74 3.89
N LEU A 77 -2.39 4.87 5.21
CA LEU A 77 -3.51 4.69 6.13
C LEU A 77 -4.59 5.76 5.92
N GLU A 78 -4.24 6.95 5.45
CA GLU A 78 -5.21 8.03 5.16
C GLU A 78 -5.92 7.89 3.81
N TRP A 79 -5.76 6.76 3.11
CA TRP A 79 -6.35 6.56 1.77
C TRP A 79 -7.87 6.83 1.66
N PRO A 80 -8.73 6.60 2.68
CA PRO A 80 -10.16 6.88 2.55
C PRO A 80 -10.47 8.37 2.41
N TYR A 81 -9.53 9.25 2.75
CA TYR A 81 -9.65 10.70 2.62
C TYR A 81 -9.10 11.25 1.29
N GLU A 82 -8.51 10.39 0.43
CA GLU A 82 -8.02 10.82 -0.87
C GLU A 82 -9.19 11.13 -1.82
N LYS A 83 -9.27 12.39 -2.26
CA LYS A 83 -10.37 12.90 -3.10
C LYS A 83 -10.20 12.60 -4.58
N ASN A 84 -9.00 12.22 -5.01
CA ASN A 84 -8.76 11.83 -6.39
C ASN A 84 -9.09 10.34 -6.58
N ASP A 85 -10.19 10.04 -7.27
CA ASP A 85 -10.71 8.67 -7.46
C ASP A 85 -9.67 7.69 -8.04
N HIS A 86 -8.83 8.17 -8.96
CA HIS A 86 -7.76 7.36 -9.54
C HIS A 86 -6.71 6.97 -8.49
N LEU A 87 -6.16 7.95 -7.78
CA LEU A 87 -5.19 7.68 -6.73
C LEU A 87 -5.80 6.84 -5.60
N HIS A 88 -7.04 7.12 -5.21
CA HIS A 88 -7.78 6.34 -4.25
C HIS A 88 -7.86 4.86 -4.67
N SER A 89 -8.28 4.59 -5.91
CA SER A 89 -8.35 3.23 -6.46
C SER A 89 -6.99 2.53 -6.47
N TYR A 90 -5.93 3.24 -6.88
CA TYR A 90 -4.57 2.69 -6.87
C TYR A 90 -4.08 2.32 -5.47
N LEU A 91 -4.31 3.20 -4.49
CA LEU A 91 -3.94 2.94 -3.10
C LEU A 91 -4.71 1.75 -2.55
N LEU A 92 -6.01 1.66 -2.84
CA LEU A 92 -6.87 0.55 -2.40
C LEU A 92 -6.36 -0.79 -2.97
N ASP A 93 -6.01 -0.85 -4.25
CA ASP A 93 -5.41 -2.05 -4.86
C ASP A 93 -4.09 -2.41 -4.19
N LEU A 94 -3.21 -1.43 -3.94
CA LEU A 94 -1.93 -1.68 -3.27
C LEU A 94 -2.13 -2.20 -1.85
N ILE A 95 -3.08 -1.67 -1.08
CA ILE A 95 -3.40 -2.19 0.27
C ILE A 95 -3.89 -3.63 0.20
N ASN A 96 -4.77 -3.95 -0.75
CA ASN A 96 -5.30 -5.31 -0.91
C ASN A 96 -4.19 -6.35 -1.09
N TYR A 97 -3.17 -6.02 -1.88
CA TYR A 97 -2.07 -6.93 -2.25
C TYR A 97 -0.84 -6.85 -1.34
N GLN A 98 -0.60 -5.70 -0.72
CA GLN A 98 0.63 -5.39 0.01
C GLN A 98 0.39 -4.94 1.45
N ALA A 99 -0.76 -5.15 2.07
CA ALA A 99 -0.89 -4.88 3.51
C ALA A 99 0.17 -5.67 4.32
N THR A 100 0.75 -5.04 5.34
CA THR A 100 1.47 -5.73 6.44
C THR A 100 0.48 -6.11 7.53
N GLU A 101 0.90 -6.96 8.47
CA GLU A 101 0.21 -7.12 9.76
C GLU A 101 0.02 -5.78 10.49
N SER A 102 1.07 -4.96 10.59
CA SER A 102 1.01 -3.61 11.17
C SER A 102 -0.10 -2.76 10.55
N MET A 103 -0.19 -2.76 9.22
CA MET A 103 -1.20 -2.01 8.50
C MET A 103 -2.61 -2.54 8.77
N ILE A 104 -2.80 -3.86 8.80
CA ILE A 104 -4.10 -4.49 9.12
C ILE A 104 -4.55 -4.08 10.52
N LEU A 105 -3.67 -4.17 11.52
CA LEU A 105 -3.98 -3.79 12.90
C LEU A 105 -4.34 -2.30 13.00
N LYS A 106 -3.60 -1.43 12.31
CA LYS A 106 -3.90 0.02 12.27
C LYS A 106 -5.20 0.33 11.53
N ILE A 107 -5.52 -0.39 10.47
CA ILE A 107 -6.81 -0.26 9.75
C ILE A 107 -7.96 -0.60 10.70
N ILE A 108 -7.86 -1.72 11.43
CA ILE A 108 -8.87 -2.14 12.42
C ILE A 108 -9.00 -1.08 13.51
N GLN A 109 -7.89 -0.65 14.11
CA GLN A 109 -7.89 0.35 15.17
C GLN A 109 -8.54 1.68 14.71
N ARG A 110 -8.25 2.12 13.48
CA ARG A 110 -8.86 3.34 12.93
C ARG A 110 -10.35 3.17 12.68
N ALA A 111 -10.77 2.03 12.14
CA ALA A 111 -12.19 1.74 11.96
C ALA A 111 -12.92 1.79 13.29
N ASP A 112 -12.42 1.06 14.30
CA ASP A 112 -13.03 0.99 15.63
C ASP A 112 -13.10 2.40 16.27
N SER A 113 -12.04 3.18 16.14
CA SER A 113 -12.00 4.57 16.62
C SER A 113 -13.02 5.45 15.91
N LEU A 114 -13.09 5.43 14.58
CA LEU A 114 -14.01 6.27 13.80
C LEU A 114 -15.47 5.92 14.07
N ASP A 115 -15.77 4.63 14.17
CA ASP A 115 -17.12 4.14 14.48
C ASP A 115 -17.58 4.61 15.86
N ALA A 116 -16.70 4.55 16.87
CA ALA A 116 -16.97 5.07 18.21
C ALA A 116 -17.22 6.58 18.25
N HIS A 117 -16.67 7.35 17.31
CA HIS A 117 -16.89 8.79 17.19
C HIS A 117 -18.04 9.15 16.23
N GLY A 118 -18.79 8.17 15.71
CA GLY A 118 -19.93 8.38 14.82
C GLY A 118 -19.56 8.59 13.34
N GLU A 119 -18.28 8.44 12.97
CA GLU A 119 -17.80 8.52 11.58
C GLU A 119 -18.00 7.18 10.83
N HIS A 120 -19.20 6.62 10.91
CA HIS A 120 -19.52 5.28 10.42
C HIS A 120 -19.18 5.07 8.94
N SER A 121 -19.41 6.08 8.09
CA SER A 121 -19.11 5.99 6.64
C SER A 121 -17.63 5.72 6.37
N ILE A 122 -16.74 6.37 7.12
CA ILE A 122 -15.29 6.21 6.92
C ILE A 122 -14.81 4.92 7.58
N ALA A 123 -15.36 4.57 8.75
CA ALA A 123 -15.10 3.28 9.39
C ALA A 123 -15.42 2.11 8.44
N ILE A 124 -16.57 2.17 7.76
CA ILE A 124 -17.00 1.19 6.75
C ILE A 124 -15.97 1.08 5.60
N GLN A 125 -15.37 2.18 5.14
CA GLN A 125 -14.33 2.12 4.10
C GLN A 125 -13.11 1.32 4.56
N TYR A 126 -12.63 1.54 5.79
CA TYR A 126 -11.53 0.77 6.37
C TYR A 126 -11.87 -0.72 6.52
N ILE A 127 -13.10 -1.06 6.90
CA ILE A 127 -13.51 -2.45 7.01
C ILE A 127 -13.71 -3.11 5.64
N SER A 128 -14.18 -2.35 4.65
CA SER A 128 -14.40 -2.86 3.28
C SER A 128 -13.12 -3.41 2.65
N ILE A 129 -11.96 -2.77 2.90
CA ILE A 129 -10.68 -3.25 2.39
C ILE A 129 -10.24 -4.54 3.09
N LEU A 130 -10.59 -4.73 4.37
CA LEU A 130 -10.36 -6.00 5.07
C LEU A 130 -11.22 -7.12 4.49
N ASN A 131 -12.47 -6.83 4.12
CA ASN A 131 -13.32 -7.80 3.42
C ASN A 131 -12.71 -8.17 2.07
N ARG A 132 -12.24 -7.18 1.29
CA ARG A 132 -11.57 -7.44 0.02
C ARG A 132 -10.32 -8.32 0.19
N ILE A 133 -9.52 -8.07 1.24
CA ILE A 133 -8.38 -8.92 1.58
C ILE A 133 -8.82 -10.35 1.92
N TYR A 134 -9.87 -10.51 2.72
CA TYR A 134 -10.42 -11.81 3.11
C TYR A 134 -10.91 -12.62 1.90
N GLN A 135 -11.62 -11.98 0.97
CA GLN A 135 -12.07 -12.61 -0.28
C GLN A 135 -10.88 -12.97 -1.20
N ASN A 136 -9.84 -12.13 -1.21
CA ASN A 136 -8.62 -12.33 -2.01
C ASN A 136 -7.51 -13.10 -1.25
N LYS A 137 -7.83 -13.86 -0.21
CA LYS A 137 -6.83 -14.68 0.50
C LYS A 137 -6.19 -15.76 -0.39
N ASN A 138 -6.83 -16.09 -1.52
CA ASN A 138 -6.42 -17.10 -2.50
C ASN A 138 -5.41 -16.59 -3.54
N ILE A 139 -4.52 -15.65 -3.21
CA ILE A 139 -3.49 -15.26 -4.17
C ILE A 139 -2.43 -16.38 -4.20
N GLU A 140 -2.71 -17.42 -4.98
CA GLU A 140 -1.70 -18.23 -5.63
C GLU A 140 -0.74 -17.29 -6.39
N ASP A 141 0.50 -17.73 -6.58
CA ASP A 141 1.61 -16.96 -7.16
C ASP A 141 1.37 -16.41 -8.59
N GLU A 142 0.17 -16.56 -9.15
CA GLU A 142 -0.24 -16.20 -10.52
C GLU A 142 -0.23 -14.70 -10.84
N LEU A 143 -0.14 -13.83 -9.84
CA LEU A 143 0.11 -12.41 -10.12
C LEU A 143 1.58 -12.21 -10.48
N ASN A 144 1.83 -12.08 -11.79
CA ASN A 144 3.04 -11.62 -12.50
C ASN A 144 3.58 -10.25 -12.03
N PHE A 145 3.40 -9.88 -10.77
CA PHE A 145 4.17 -8.81 -10.13
C PHE A 145 5.62 -9.25 -10.06
N ALA A 146 6.49 -8.44 -10.66
CA ALA A 146 7.93 -8.67 -10.69
C ALA A 146 8.49 -9.12 -9.32
N PRO A 147 9.42 -10.09 -9.28
CA PRO A 147 9.81 -10.87 -8.09
C PRO A 147 10.46 -10.10 -6.92
N ARG A 148 10.52 -8.77 -6.96
CA ARG A 148 11.24 -7.92 -5.98
C ARG A 148 10.32 -6.84 -5.42
N ARG A 149 9.18 -7.30 -4.93
CA ARG A 149 8.02 -6.48 -4.59
C ARG A 149 7.45 -7.01 -3.29
N PRO A 150 7.14 -6.15 -2.30
CA PRO A 150 6.52 -6.61 -1.07
C PRO A 150 5.20 -7.29 -1.41
N LYS A 151 5.08 -8.58 -1.10
CA LYS A 151 3.84 -9.33 -1.21
C LYS A 151 3.52 -9.93 0.14
N ARG A 152 2.24 -10.02 0.46
CA ARG A 152 1.77 -10.82 1.59
C ARG A 152 1.91 -12.30 1.23
N SER A 153 2.47 -13.12 2.11
CA SER A 153 2.53 -14.57 1.89
C SER A 153 1.15 -15.22 2.10
N LEU A 154 0.91 -16.40 1.52
CA LEU A 154 -0.33 -17.14 1.77
C LEU A 154 -0.48 -17.51 3.26
N SER A 155 0.62 -17.91 3.90
CA SER A 155 0.66 -18.23 5.34
C SER A 155 0.25 -17.03 6.18
N ASP A 156 0.84 -15.86 5.92
CA ASP A 156 0.49 -14.62 6.60
C ASP A 156 -0.97 -14.22 6.35
N SER A 157 -1.43 -14.32 5.10
CA SER A 157 -2.81 -14.03 4.73
C SER A 157 -3.79 -14.86 5.55
N ASN A 158 -3.55 -16.17 5.65
CA ASN A 158 -4.41 -17.09 6.39
C ASN A 158 -4.39 -16.81 7.90
N ARG A 159 -3.20 -16.60 8.47
CA ARG A 159 -3.05 -16.26 9.89
C ARG A 159 -3.78 -14.97 10.22
N TRP A 160 -3.49 -13.88 9.51
CA TRP A 160 -4.10 -12.57 9.75
C TRP A 160 -5.61 -12.58 9.52
N CYS A 161 -6.09 -13.38 8.55
CA CYS A 161 -7.52 -13.56 8.34
C CYS A 161 -8.20 -14.13 9.59
N LYS A 162 -7.63 -15.20 10.14
CA LYS A 162 -8.17 -15.88 11.32
C LYS A 162 -8.06 -15.03 12.59
N GLU A 163 -6.90 -14.41 12.82
CA GLU A 163 -6.58 -13.73 14.07
C GLU A 163 -7.21 -12.33 14.17
N TYR A 164 -7.30 -11.60 13.05
CA TYR A 164 -7.62 -10.17 13.09
C TYR A 164 -8.80 -9.79 12.19
N ILE A 165 -8.80 -10.23 10.93
CA ILE A 165 -9.76 -9.74 9.93
C ILE A 165 -11.15 -10.32 10.14
N ILE A 166 -11.31 -11.64 10.26
CA ILE A 166 -12.63 -12.27 10.47
C ILE A 166 -13.31 -11.72 11.75
N PRO A 167 -12.61 -11.62 12.90
CA PRO A 167 -13.18 -10.96 14.07
C PRO A 167 -13.68 -9.53 13.80
N ALA A 168 -12.90 -8.72 13.08
CA ALA A 168 -13.31 -7.35 12.72
C ALA A 168 -14.52 -7.35 11.79
N LEU A 169 -14.53 -8.18 10.75
CA LEU A 169 -15.65 -8.28 9.80
C LEU A 169 -16.96 -8.68 10.49
N ARG A 170 -16.92 -9.59 11.47
CA ARG A 170 -18.09 -9.96 12.28
C ARG A 170 -18.62 -8.81 13.12
N ARG A 171 -17.73 -8.05 13.79
CA ARG A 171 -18.14 -6.85 14.56
C ARG A 171 -18.93 -5.86 13.71
N TYR A 172 -18.51 -5.68 12.46
CA TYR A 172 -19.14 -4.80 11.49
C TYR A 172 -20.20 -5.46 10.62
N LYS A 173 -20.60 -6.71 10.91
CA LYS A 173 -21.66 -7.46 10.21
C LYS A 173 -21.43 -7.61 8.69
N TYR A 174 -20.17 -7.71 8.28
CA TYR A 174 -19.81 -8.02 6.89
C TYR A 174 -19.91 -9.51 6.57
N ILE A 175 -19.82 -10.36 7.60
CA ILE A 175 -19.89 -11.82 7.53
C ILE A 175 -20.57 -12.35 8.79
N ASP A 176 -21.06 -13.59 8.71
CA ASP A 176 -21.76 -14.28 9.80
C ASP A 176 -20.82 -14.90 10.87
#